data_AF-A0AAU1HYS5-F1
#
_entry.id   AF-A0AAU1HYS5-F1
#
_cell.length_a   1.000
_cell.length_b   1.000
_cell.length_c   1.000
_cell.angle_alpha   90.00
_cell.angle_beta   90.00
_cell.angle_gamma   90.00
#
_symmetry.space_group_name_H-M   'P 1'
#
loop_
_entity.id
_entity.type
_entity.pdbx_description
1 polymer ?
#
loop_
_entity_poly.entity_id
_entity_poly.type
_entity_poly.pdbx_seq_one_letter_code
_entity_poly.pdbx_strand_id
1 'polypeptide(L)'
;MGAWQPLPDDLPPEVRHFVEQLRQLKDRTGLSLVALGARTAYSKSSWQRYLNATQPPPRQAVIALCRVAGTGRDEAERFGVRWELAVQAWPKPAVMPTKAEHGADGVHRPREADGVPREYEEREEYEDDPTLPWWDAPPKEPEPSSSRLLVAAVVLAVVLVLTALIGALALG
;
A
#
# COMPACT_ATOMS: atom_id res chain seq x y z
N MET A 1 -8.26 15.21 -23.92
CA MET A 1 -8.68 14.07 -23.08
C MET A 1 -8.15 12.82 -23.76
N GLY A 2 -7.25 12.08 -23.12
CA GLY A 2 -6.66 10.89 -23.73
C GLY A 2 -7.72 9.80 -23.83
N ALA A 3 -7.84 9.16 -24.98
CA ALA A 3 -8.64 7.95 -25.11
C ALA A 3 -8.09 6.91 -24.12
N TRP A 4 -8.93 6.50 -23.17
CA TRP A 4 -8.56 5.44 -22.25
C TRP A 4 -8.35 4.13 -23.01
N GLN A 5 -7.41 3.31 -22.56
CA GLN A 5 -7.31 1.94 -23.05
C GLN A 5 -8.65 1.21 -22.79
N PRO A 6 -9.14 0.39 -23.73
CA PRO A 6 -10.32 -0.43 -23.49
C PRO A 6 -10.11 -1.29 -22.23
N LEU A 7 -11.18 -1.43 -21.44
CA LEU A 7 -11.17 -2.32 -20.29
C LEU A 7 -11.22 -3.78 -20.77
N PRO A 8 -10.56 -4.72 -20.08
CA PRO A 8 -10.69 -6.15 -20.36
C PRO A 8 -12.15 -6.60 -20.51
N ASP A 9 -12.45 -7.45 -21.49
CA ASP A 9 -13.82 -7.85 -21.82
C ASP A 9 -14.43 -8.81 -20.78
N ASP A 10 -13.59 -9.56 -20.07
CA ASP A 10 -13.92 -10.55 -19.05
C ASP A 10 -14.23 -9.96 -17.66
N LEU A 11 -14.23 -8.63 -17.53
CA LEU A 11 -14.50 -7.97 -16.25
C LEU A 11 -15.96 -8.11 -15.83
N PRO A 12 -16.22 -8.49 -14.56
CA PRO A 12 -17.54 -8.41 -13.96
C PRO A 12 -18.15 -7.01 -14.09
N PRO A 13 -19.47 -6.90 -14.29
CA PRO A 13 -20.14 -5.63 -14.58
C PRO A 13 -19.96 -4.60 -13.46
N GLU A 14 -19.87 -5.04 -12.21
CA GLU A 14 -19.62 -4.19 -11.03
C GLU A 14 -18.26 -3.51 -11.11
N VAL A 15 -17.22 -4.27 -11.48
CA VAL A 15 -15.85 -3.77 -11.63
C VAL A 15 -15.76 -2.80 -12.81
N ARG A 16 -16.35 -3.19 -13.94
CA ARG A 16 -16.38 -2.35 -15.15
C ARG A 16 -17.04 -1.01 -14.85
N HIS A 17 -18.25 -1.03 -14.29
CA HIS A 17 -18.99 0.18 -13.96
C HIS A 17 -18.22 1.05 -12.95
N PHE A 18 -17.64 0.46 -11.92
CA PHE A 18 -16.84 1.20 -10.96
C PHE A 18 -15.62 1.90 -11.60
N VAL A 19 -14.87 1.20 -12.45
CA VAL A 19 -13.67 1.76 -13.10
C VAL A 19 -14.03 2.83 -14.12
N GLU A 20 -15.14 2.68 -14.84
CA GLU A 20 -15.66 3.72 -15.74
C GLU A 20 -16.00 5.00 -14.97
N GLN A 21 -16.70 4.89 -13.83
CA GLN A 21 -16.99 6.05 -12.97
C GLN A 21 -15.71 6.66 -12.40
N LEU A 22 -14.71 5.84 -12.06
CA LEU A 22 -13.41 6.31 -11.59
C LEU A 22 -12.63 7.06 -12.68
N ARG A 23 -12.69 6.60 -13.93
CA ARG A 23 -12.12 7.29 -15.11
C ARG A 23 -12.80 8.64 -15.35
N GLN A 24 -14.13 8.69 -15.30
CA GLN A 24 -14.88 9.94 -15.40
C GLN A 24 -14.51 10.91 -14.27
N LEU A 25 -14.42 10.40 -13.04
CA LEU A 25 -14.00 11.18 -11.88
C LEU A 25 -12.60 11.76 -12.09
N LYS A 26 -11.64 10.94 -12.56
CA LYS A 26 -10.30 11.41 -12.95
C LYS A 26 -10.42 12.49 -14.01
N ASP A 27 -11.17 12.28 -15.08
CA ASP A 27 -11.19 13.22 -16.20
C ASP A 27 -11.76 14.59 -15.83
N ARG A 28 -12.73 14.66 -14.91
CA ARG A 28 -13.21 15.93 -14.33
C ARG A 28 -12.12 16.72 -13.61
N THR A 29 -11.09 16.05 -13.07
CA THR A 29 -9.96 16.78 -12.42
C THR A 29 -9.13 17.58 -13.42
N GLY A 30 -9.19 17.24 -14.71
CA GLY A 30 -8.31 17.81 -15.75
C GLY A 30 -6.82 17.47 -15.59
N LEU A 31 -6.46 16.64 -14.59
CA LEU A 31 -5.07 16.32 -14.29
C LEU A 31 -4.52 15.22 -15.22
N SER A 32 -3.24 15.34 -15.55
CA SER A 32 -2.46 14.23 -16.08
C SER A 32 -2.24 13.18 -14.97
N LEU A 33 -1.96 11.93 -15.33
CA LEU A 33 -1.68 10.88 -14.33
C LEU A 33 -0.46 11.21 -13.46
N VAL A 34 0.53 11.93 -14.01
CA VAL A 34 1.70 12.41 -13.26
C VAL A 34 1.28 13.46 -12.24
N ALA A 35 0.47 14.45 -12.64
CA ALA A 35 -0.01 15.50 -11.75
C ALA A 35 -0.96 14.95 -10.67
N LEU A 36 -1.80 13.97 -11.03
CA LEU A 36 -2.62 13.24 -10.07
C LEU A 36 -1.75 12.49 -9.06
N GLY A 37 -0.70 11.81 -9.53
CA GLY A 37 0.23 11.11 -8.66
C GLY A 37 1.11 12.02 -7.80
N ALA A 38 1.30 13.29 -8.17
CA ALA A 38 1.93 14.27 -7.29
C ALA A 38 0.97 14.80 -6.21
N ARG A 39 -0.34 14.81 -6.48
CA ARG A 39 -1.40 15.27 -5.57
C ARG A 39 -1.99 14.17 -4.69
N THR A 40 -1.65 12.92 -4.97
CA THR A 40 -2.11 11.74 -4.26
C THR A 40 -0.88 10.92 -3.88
N ALA A 41 -0.91 10.14 -2.81
CA ALA A 41 0.25 9.35 -2.38
C ALA A 41 0.55 8.13 -3.28
N TYR A 42 0.22 8.20 -4.58
CA TYR A 42 0.26 7.08 -5.52
C TYR A 42 0.97 7.48 -6.81
N SER A 43 1.87 6.64 -7.30
CA SER A 43 2.61 6.90 -8.53
C SER A 43 1.71 6.89 -9.79
N LYS A 44 2.22 7.46 -10.89
CA LYS A 44 1.61 7.32 -12.24
C LYS A 44 1.29 5.86 -12.56
N SER A 45 2.23 4.95 -12.29
CA SER A 45 2.07 3.53 -12.60
C SER A 45 0.93 2.89 -11.80
N SER A 46 0.80 3.25 -10.52
CA SER A 46 -0.29 2.77 -9.66
C SER A 46 -1.64 3.22 -10.21
N TRP A 47 -1.76 4.52 -10.53
CA TRP A 47 -2.97 5.06 -11.14
C TRP A 47 -3.33 4.38 -12.46
N GLN A 48 -2.34 4.09 -13.29
CA GLN A 48 -2.58 3.41 -14.55
C GLN A 48 -3.13 2.00 -14.35
N ARG A 49 -2.58 1.22 -13.39
CA ARG A 49 -3.10 -0.12 -13.07
C ARG A 49 -4.53 -0.07 -12.55
N TYR A 50 -4.84 0.88 -11.67
CA TYR A 50 -6.19 1.02 -11.11
C TYR A 50 -7.21 1.43 -12.17
N LEU A 51 -6.87 2.44 -12.97
CA LEU A 51 -7.77 2.96 -14.00
C LEU A 51 -7.89 2.03 -15.20
N ASN A 52 -7.02 1.02 -15.34
CA ASN A 52 -7.16 -0.02 -16.36
C ASN A 52 -7.76 -1.33 -15.82
N ALA A 53 -8.32 -1.31 -14.61
CA ALA A 53 -8.88 -2.48 -13.93
C ALA A 53 -7.88 -3.65 -13.76
N THR A 54 -6.58 -3.39 -13.92
CA THR A 54 -5.54 -4.42 -13.76
C THR A 54 -5.36 -4.81 -12.30
N GLN A 55 -5.59 -3.86 -11.38
CA GLN A 55 -5.56 -4.08 -9.94
C GLN A 55 -6.69 -3.30 -9.26
N PRO A 56 -7.29 -3.85 -8.20
CA PRO A 56 -8.24 -3.09 -7.39
C PRO A 56 -7.54 -1.86 -6.79
N PRO A 57 -8.09 -0.65 -6.96
CA PRO A 57 -7.56 0.52 -6.26
C PRO A 57 -7.77 0.35 -4.75
N PRO A 58 -6.80 0.70 -3.90
CA PRO A 58 -7.03 0.74 -2.47
C PRO A 58 -8.07 1.82 -2.15
N ARG A 59 -8.87 1.61 -1.09
CA ARG A 59 -9.93 2.55 -0.66
C ARG A 59 -9.41 3.97 -0.50
N GLN A 60 -8.20 4.11 0.03
CA GLN A 60 -7.55 5.40 0.24
C GLN A 60 -7.21 6.12 -1.09
N ALA A 61 -6.92 5.40 -2.17
CA ALA A 61 -6.74 6.01 -3.49
C ALA A 61 -8.06 6.60 -4.00
N VAL A 62 -9.17 5.88 -3.85
CA VAL A 62 -10.50 6.35 -4.26
C VAL A 62 -10.86 7.64 -3.50
N ILE A 63 -10.68 7.64 -2.18
CA ILE A 63 -10.93 8.83 -1.33
C ILE A 63 -10.03 10.00 -1.74
N ALA A 64 -8.74 9.75 -2.00
CA ALA A 64 -7.81 10.78 -2.44
C ALA A 64 -8.24 11.38 -3.78
N LEU A 65 -8.71 10.56 -4.72
CA LEU A 65 -9.22 11.06 -6.00
C LEU A 65 -10.50 11.88 -5.83
N CYS A 66 -11.45 11.44 -5.01
CA CYS A 66 -12.65 12.23 -4.68
C CYS A 66 -12.28 13.59 -4.09
N ARG A 67 -11.30 13.63 -3.18
CA ARG A 67 -10.79 14.89 -2.60
C ARG A 67 -10.18 15.80 -3.67
N VAL A 68 -9.33 15.26 -4.54
CA VAL A 68 -8.69 16.02 -5.63
C VAL A 68 -9.72 16.54 -6.65
N ALA A 69 -10.78 15.77 -6.89
CA ALA A 69 -11.88 16.16 -7.77
C ALA A 69 -12.88 17.15 -7.14
N GLY A 70 -12.66 17.59 -5.89
CA GLY A 70 -13.58 18.50 -5.20
C GLY A 70 -14.97 17.88 -4.96
N THR A 71 -15.01 16.56 -4.82
CA THR A 71 -16.25 15.80 -4.69
C THR A 71 -16.87 16.02 -3.30
N GLY A 72 -18.18 16.26 -3.23
CA GLY A 72 -18.91 16.39 -1.97
C GLY A 72 -18.89 15.09 -1.15
N ARG A 73 -19.17 15.20 0.16
CA ARG A 73 -19.18 14.06 1.09
C ARG A 73 -20.06 12.92 0.59
N ASP A 74 -21.29 13.22 0.21
CA ASP A 74 -22.27 12.21 -0.21
C ASP A 74 -21.82 11.48 -1.49
N GLU A 75 -21.18 12.17 -2.43
CA GLU A 75 -20.67 11.54 -3.64
C GLU A 75 -19.44 10.67 -3.34
N ALA A 76 -18.56 11.10 -2.43
CA ALA A 76 -17.45 10.29 -1.96
C ALA A 76 -17.92 9.01 -1.23
N GLU A 77 -18.99 9.10 -0.43
CA GLU A 77 -19.61 7.95 0.23
C GLU A 77 -20.21 6.97 -0.79
N ARG A 78 -20.93 7.47 -1.81
CA ARG A 78 -21.42 6.63 -2.93
C ARG A 78 -20.28 5.93 -3.68
N PHE A 79 -19.14 6.60 -3.86
CA PHE A 79 -17.95 5.98 -4.44
C PHE A 79 -17.38 4.88 -3.53
N GLY A 80 -17.42 5.07 -2.21
CA GLY A 80 -17.03 4.06 -1.22
C GLY A 80 -17.87 2.79 -1.31
N VAL A 81 -19.20 2.92 -1.32
CA VAL A 81 -20.11 1.77 -1.44
C VAL A 81 -19.92 1.03 -2.77
N ARG A 82 -19.77 1.77 -3.88
CA ARG A 82 -19.51 1.15 -5.19
C ARG A 82 -18.14 0.44 -5.22
N TRP A 83 -17.14 1.00 -4.55
CA TRP A 83 -15.82 0.39 -4.41
C TRP A 83 -15.91 -0.94 -3.66
N GLU A 84 -16.69 -1.02 -2.58
CA GLU A 84 -16.87 -2.26 -1.82
C GLU A 84 -17.46 -3.38 -2.69
N LEU A 85 -18.53 -3.08 -3.45
CA LEU A 85 -19.13 -4.03 -4.39
C LEU A 85 -18.15 -4.47 -5.48
N ALA A 86 -17.39 -3.53 -6.05
CA ALA A 86 -16.43 -3.84 -7.10
C ALA A 86 -15.26 -4.68 -6.59
N VAL A 87 -14.74 -4.43 -5.39
CA VAL A 87 -13.63 -5.23 -4.81
C VAL A 87 -14.08 -6.65 -4.52
N GLN A 88 -15.32 -6.85 -4.03
CA GLN A 88 -15.87 -8.20 -3.82
C GLN A 88 -16.01 -8.98 -5.14
N ALA A 89 -16.34 -8.29 -6.23
CA ALA A 89 -16.46 -8.87 -7.56
C ALA A 89 -15.12 -8.94 -8.33
N TRP A 90 -14.01 -8.45 -7.78
CA TRP A 90 -12.77 -8.32 -8.55
C TRP A 90 -12.20 -9.69 -8.93
N PRO A 91 -11.82 -9.93 -10.20
CA PRO A 91 -11.22 -11.19 -10.60
C PRO A 91 -9.95 -11.48 -9.79
N LYS A 92 -9.91 -12.63 -9.12
CA LYS A 92 -8.69 -13.09 -8.44
C LYS A 92 -7.68 -13.52 -9.51
N PRO A 93 -6.42 -13.06 -9.46
CA PRO A 93 -5.38 -13.60 -10.32
C PRO A 93 -5.32 -15.11 -10.10
N ALA A 94 -5.43 -15.89 -11.18
CA ALA A 94 -5.20 -17.33 -11.10
C ALA A 94 -3.75 -17.53 -10.64
N VAL A 95 -3.57 -18.01 -9.41
CA VAL A 95 -2.27 -18.44 -8.90
C VAL A 95 -1.86 -19.63 -9.74
N MET A 96 -0.98 -19.43 -10.73
CA MET A 96 -0.33 -20.55 -11.39
C MET A 96 0.72 -21.10 -10.41
N PRO A 97 0.61 -22.37 -9.96
CA PRO A 97 1.66 -22.95 -9.13
C PRO A 97 2.93 -23.09 -9.98
N THR A 98 3.89 -22.22 -9.74
CA THR A 98 5.23 -22.34 -10.32
C THR A 98 6.11 -23.24 -9.44
N LYS A 99 6.11 -24.53 -9.79
CA LYS A 99 7.24 -25.47 -9.81
C LYS A 99 7.94 -25.89 -8.49
N ALA A 100 7.96 -27.20 -8.24
CA ALA A 100 9.14 -27.91 -7.72
C ALA A 100 9.13 -29.40 -8.11
N GLU A 101 9.35 -29.68 -9.39
CA GLU A 101 9.84 -30.99 -9.83
C GLU A 101 11.38 -30.96 -9.75
N HIS A 102 11.92 -31.43 -8.63
CA HIS A 102 13.28 -31.95 -8.37
C HIS A 102 13.06 -32.91 -7.19
N GLY A 103 13.18 -34.22 -7.26
CA GLY A 103 14.18 -35.03 -7.94
C GLY A 103 14.91 -35.85 -6.86
N ALA A 104 14.95 -37.16 -7.05
CA ALA A 104 15.79 -38.16 -6.38
C ALA A 104 15.33 -38.77 -5.04
N ASP A 105 14.79 -39.99 -5.16
CA ASP A 105 15.34 -41.25 -4.64
C ASP A 105 16.39 -41.19 -3.51
N GLY A 106 16.18 -42.02 -2.47
CA GLY A 106 17.30 -42.55 -1.67
C GLY A 106 17.03 -42.89 -0.20
N VAL A 107 16.39 -44.04 0.03
CA VAL A 107 16.72 -45.06 1.07
C VAL A 107 17.37 -44.61 2.40
N HIS A 108 16.63 -44.81 3.49
CA HIS A 108 17.01 -45.30 4.84
C HIS A 108 18.46 -45.12 5.38
N ARG A 109 18.58 -44.52 6.57
CA ARG A 109 19.53 -45.00 7.61
C ARG A 109 19.02 -44.70 9.05
N PRO A 110 19.08 -45.65 9.99
CA PRO A 110 18.77 -45.39 11.40
C PRO A 110 20.00 -44.91 12.19
N ARG A 111 19.76 -43.91 13.05
CA ARG A 111 20.24 -43.66 14.43
C ARG A 111 21.65 -44.15 14.83
N GLU A 112 22.53 -43.23 15.27
CA GLU A 112 22.90 -42.98 16.69
C GLU A 112 24.00 -41.88 16.86
N ALA A 113 23.79 -41.03 17.88
CA ALA A 113 24.72 -40.28 18.76
C ALA A 113 25.99 -39.55 18.23
N ASP A 114 26.08 -38.22 18.41
CA ASP A 114 26.87 -37.57 19.47
C ASP A 114 26.83 -36.03 19.37
N GLY A 115 26.91 -35.36 20.52
CA GLY A 115 26.45 -33.98 20.75
C GLY A 115 27.25 -32.85 20.08
N VAL A 116 26.50 -31.80 19.73
CA VAL A 116 26.98 -30.42 19.50
C VAL A 116 25.98 -29.48 20.22
N PRO A 117 26.45 -28.43 20.93
CA PRO A 117 25.57 -27.49 21.63
C PRO A 117 24.54 -26.83 20.69
N ARG A 118 23.27 -26.87 21.13
CA ARG A 118 22.08 -26.28 20.49
C ARG A 118 22.11 -24.75 20.51
N GLU A 119 22.91 -24.09 19.68
CA GLU A 119 22.88 -22.62 19.69
C GLU A 119 23.23 -21.95 18.35
N TYR A 120 22.81 -22.52 17.22
CA TYR A 120 22.76 -21.82 15.93
C TYR A 120 21.98 -22.68 14.93
N GLU A 121 20.65 -22.60 14.93
CA GLU A 121 19.76 -22.89 13.79
C GLU A 121 18.28 -22.87 14.24
N GLU A 122 17.85 -21.78 14.87
CA GLU A 122 16.58 -21.21 14.42
C GLU A 122 16.98 -20.30 13.25
N ARG A 123 17.20 -20.92 12.08
CA ARG A 123 16.73 -20.26 10.87
C ARG A 123 15.28 -19.98 11.20
N GLU A 124 14.95 -18.71 11.37
CA GLU A 124 13.59 -18.22 11.32
C GLU A 124 12.93 -19.01 10.19
N GLU A 125 12.15 -20.00 10.61
CA GLU A 125 11.21 -20.69 9.79
C GLU A 125 10.44 -19.52 9.20
N TYR A 126 10.69 -19.25 7.92
CA TYR A 126 9.92 -18.27 7.18
C TYR A 126 8.52 -18.84 7.26
N GLU A 127 7.79 -18.39 8.29
CA GLU A 127 6.39 -18.71 8.46
C GLU A 127 5.80 -18.28 7.13
N ASP A 128 5.15 -19.22 6.46
CA ASP A 128 4.50 -19.04 5.17
C ASP A 128 3.36 -18.04 5.42
N ASP A 129 3.73 -16.77 5.59
CA ASP A 129 2.83 -15.64 5.60
C ASP A 129 2.21 -15.69 4.21
N PRO A 130 0.92 -16.04 4.09
CA PRO A 130 0.28 -16.13 2.79
C PRO A 130 0.62 -14.84 2.08
N THR A 131 1.25 -14.93 0.89
CA THR A 131 1.70 -13.75 0.14
C THR A 131 0.47 -12.95 -0.25
N LEU A 132 -0.05 -12.19 0.71
CA LEU A 132 -1.17 -11.32 0.52
C LEU A 132 -0.68 -10.31 -0.49
N PRO A 133 -1.47 -10.07 -1.55
CA PRO A 133 -1.14 -8.99 -2.44
C PRO A 133 -0.91 -7.73 -1.61
N TRP A 134 0.11 -6.95 -1.95
CA TRP A 134 0.53 -5.80 -1.14
C TRP A 134 -0.59 -4.76 -0.86
N TRP A 135 -1.75 -4.86 -1.52
CA TRP A 135 -2.96 -4.09 -1.26
C TRP A 135 -3.90 -4.66 -0.17
N ASP A 136 -3.76 -5.93 0.19
CA ASP A 136 -4.47 -6.64 1.27
C ASP A 136 -3.57 -6.90 2.49
N ALA A 137 -2.31 -6.47 2.44
CA ALA A 137 -1.45 -6.49 3.62
C ALA A 137 -2.13 -5.68 4.75
N PRO A 138 -2.36 -6.28 5.94
CA PRO A 138 -2.86 -5.51 7.07
C PRO A 138 -1.94 -4.29 7.28
N PRO A 139 -2.48 -3.13 7.65
CA PRO A 139 -1.65 -1.96 7.88
C PRO A 139 -0.59 -2.35 8.91
N LYS A 140 0.68 -2.36 8.50
CA LYS A 140 1.80 -2.58 9.42
C LYS A 140 1.58 -1.63 10.57
N GLU A 141 1.50 -2.17 11.79
CA GLU A 141 1.39 -1.33 12.98
C GLU A 141 2.47 -0.26 12.90
N PRO A 142 2.14 1.01 13.20
CA PRO A 142 3.10 2.08 13.08
C PRO A 142 4.24 1.79 14.07
N GLU A 143 5.34 1.26 13.53
CA GLU A 143 6.66 1.31 14.14
C GLU A 143 6.81 2.69 14.79
N PRO A 144 7.14 2.78 16.09
CA PRO A 144 7.20 4.05 16.80
C PRO A 144 8.15 4.98 16.05
N SER A 145 7.55 5.95 15.35
CA SER A 145 8.24 6.87 14.45
C SER A 145 9.31 7.64 15.22
N SER A 146 10.57 7.38 14.86
CA SER A 146 11.78 8.09 15.29
C SER A 146 11.67 9.63 15.11
N SER A 147 10.73 10.10 14.28
CA SER A 147 10.41 11.51 14.09
C SER A 147 9.89 12.19 15.36
N ARG A 148 9.21 11.48 16.27
CA ARG A 148 8.73 12.09 17.53
C ARG A 148 9.88 12.43 18.48
N LEU A 149 10.94 11.63 18.46
CA LEU A 149 12.17 11.87 19.25
C LEU A 149 12.99 13.02 18.66
N LEU A 150 13.06 13.12 17.33
CA LEU A 150 13.72 14.25 16.66
C LEU A 150 12.98 15.57 16.93
N VAL A 151 11.64 15.57 16.89
CA VAL A 151 10.85 16.77 17.23
C VAL A 151 11.06 17.16 18.69
N ALA A 152 11.04 16.21 19.62
CA ALA A 152 11.30 16.49 21.04
C ALA A 152 12.72 17.04 21.27
N ALA A 153 13.73 16.48 20.61
CA ALA A 153 15.11 16.94 20.69
C ALA A 153 15.28 18.37 20.13
N VAL A 154 14.64 18.68 19.00
CA VAL A 154 14.67 20.03 18.40
C VAL A 154 14.00 21.05 19.32
N VAL A 155 12.84 20.71 19.90
CA VAL A 155 12.16 21.60 20.86
C VAL A 155 13.04 21.87 22.08
N LEU A 156 13.69 20.84 22.62
CA LEU A 156 14.55 20.97 23.80
C LEU A 156 15.80 21.83 23.49
N ALA A 157 16.40 21.67 22.31
CA ALA A 157 17.50 22.51 21.86
C ALA A 157 17.09 23.98 21.71
N VAL A 158 15.91 24.26 21.14
CA VAL A 158 15.38 25.64 21.02
C VAL A 158 15.14 26.26 22.39
N VAL A 159 14.55 25.51 23.34
CA VAL A 159 14.32 25.99 24.71
C VAL A 159 15.64 26.35 25.38
N LEU A 160 16.68 25.50 25.25
CA LEU A 160 18.00 25.78 25.82
C LEU A 160 18.62 27.05 25.25
N VAL A 161 18.57 27.24 23.93
CA VAL A 161 19.08 28.47 23.28
C VAL A 161 18.35 29.71 23.76
N LEU A 162 17.01 29.65 23.87
CA LEU A 162 16.21 30.77 24.38
C LEU A 162 16.56 31.10 25.83
N THR A 163 16.73 30.10 26.70
CA THR A 163 17.13 30.34 28.10
C THR A 163 18.51 30.98 28.21
N ALA A 164 19.48 30.58 27.38
CA ALA A 164 20.82 31.15 27.38
C ALA A 164 20.82 32.61 26.89
N LEU A 165 20.04 32.93 25.86
CA LEU A 165 19.91 34.30 25.35
C LEU A 165 19.23 35.24 26.37
N ILE A 166 18.19 34.76 27.05
CA ILE A 166 17.50 35.54 28.10
C ILE A 166 18.43 35.77 29.30
N GLY A 167 19.20 34.76 29.70
CA GLY A 167 20.20 34.89 30.76
C GLY A 167 21.31 35.89 30.41
N ALA A 168 21.80 35.87 29.17
CA ALA A 168 22.82 36.81 28.70
C ALA A 168 22.31 38.27 28.62
N LEU A 169 21.03 38.47 28.33
CA LEU A 169 20.40 39.80 28.30
C LEU A 169 20.04 40.36 29.68
N ALA A 170 19.92 39.50 30.70
CA ALA A 170 19.59 39.92 32.07
C ALA A 170 20.83 40.20 32.94
N LEU A 171 22.01 39.76 32.50
CA LEU A 171 23.28 39.88 33.25
C LEU A 171 24.34 40.80 32.58
N GLY A 172 24.01 41.39 31.43
CA GLY A 172 24.83 42.40 30.75
C GLY A 172 24.18 43.78 30.86
#